data_AF-A0A1V5ZIU7-F1
#
_entry.id   AF-A0A1V5ZIU7-F1
#
_cell.length_a   1.000
_cell.length_b   1.000
_cell.length_c   1.000
_cell.angle_alpha   90.00
_cell.angle_beta   90.00
_cell.angle_gamma   90.00
#
_symmetry.space_group_name_H-M   'P 1'
#
loop_
_entity.id
_entity.type
_entity.pdbx_description
1 polymer ?
#
loop_
_entity_poly.entity_id
_entity_poly.type
_entity_poly.pdbx_seq_one_letter_code
_entity_poly.pdbx_strand_id
1 'polypeptide(L)'
;MQRRYTFFYLTMLCHTTFLFCHLRAQGVEIQVMEWIGQDEISDANLREVNRVLEYTLDYYEVALEGTQTIRIRIILKPMATTTLAWGRFEPWPHTQLSSVQWWPSPLLIQVLDTDVLQPYEPHATVSINSTIINNGEFDFSLSPTISVNKNGFLSTILHEFGHALGFVNLLRNDGIWYNYSDYQYIDRHSDNLSFLEADPFFLPLALLNQAERSVALTSDELYWSGSHVSTAGTFLLNDPAIHWFSSYAQVYAPYWSPPLLLHNQASHWDPSHSPRQLMAPSNLGNLNKLGLLLPAFVDMGWTTNCVTVLPPAVPIETTSSKSETLQSVDITNTQAVNTTVTLSITGPHASEFTAENVPGNLTLQPWQTATIPVSGAPVSWGYKTATLLAQYSTGISQVIKVKLDMYSIGVDTDEDGISDYDETRTLPGGPNPFDAQEEDSTGDNGEMTGDGVDDGRNDFDGDGMVNMDEFIFGYVPLNPDMFGVRTPQDTDGDGLLDRDEAGDASHTFDPYFGDSSGDFFYDDPDEIPDGQNDYDGDGYTNAFEFRWGSDPFVWDGHVQLTACSGPTILLGILSILWLGSVFLARMSRSGQAEDTP
;
A
#
# COMPACT_ATOMS: atom_id res chain seq x y z
N MET A 1 43.36 -46.56 9.77
CA MET A 1 42.04 -46.42 9.09
C MET A 1 42.10 -45.12 8.30
N GLN A 2 42.32 -45.23 6.98
CA GLN A 2 41.33 -44.99 5.90
C GLN A 2 40.89 -43.53 5.79
N ARG A 3 40.78 -42.87 4.63
CA ARG A 3 41.29 -42.96 3.24
C ARG A 3 40.64 -41.70 2.58
N ARG A 4 41.41 -40.82 1.90
CA ARG A 4 41.36 -40.45 0.44
C ARG A 4 39.98 -39.96 -0.10
N TYR A 5 39.79 -38.92 -0.92
CA TYR A 5 40.36 -38.48 -2.22
C TYR A 5 39.86 -37.01 -2.49
N THR A 6 40.58 -36.00 -2.99
CA THR A 6 41.03 -35.65 -4.38
C THR A 6 39.96 -35.73 -5.49
N PHE A 7 39.95 -34.70 -6.37
CA PHE A 7 39.38 -34.53 -7.76
C PHE A 7 38.42 -33.31 -7.85
N PHE A 8 38.38 -32.44 -8.86
CA PHE A 8 39.22 -32.11 -10.04
C PHE A 8 38.73 -30.74 -10.58
N TYR A 9 39.62 -29.94 -11.17
CA TYR A 9 39.29 -28.77 -12.00
C TYR A 9 38.62 -29.21 -13.31
N LEU A 10 37.55 -28.55 -13.75
CA LEU A 10 37.27 -28.41 -15.18
C LEU A 10 36.58 -27.08 -15.47
N THR A 11 37.38 -26.16 -16.00
CA THR A 11 36.97 -24.94 -16.69
C THR A 11 36.22 -25.34 -17.97
N MET A 12 34.99 -24.85 -18.15
CA MET A 12 34.45 -24.69 -19.50
C MET A 12 33.84 -23.30 -19.64
N LEU A 13 34.63 -22.44 -20.30
CA LEU A 13 34.23 -21.17 -20.86
C LEU A 13 33.25 -21.47 -22.01
N CYS A 14 32.02 -21.00 -21.94
CA CYS A 14 31.18 -20.82 -23.13
C CYS A 14 30.53 -19.45 -23.04
N HIS A 15 31.15 -18.48 -23.71
CA HIS A 15 30.51 -17.22 -24.09
C HIS A 15 29.40 -17.54 -25.10
N THR A 16 28.16 -17.30 -24.70
CA THR A 16 27.06 -17.00 -25.63
C THR A 16 26.04 -16.15 -24.89
N THR A 17 25.95 -14.90 -25.33
CA THR A 17 25.03 -13.83 -24.95
C THR A 17 23.59 -14.35 -24.84
N PHE A 18 23.02 -14.33 -23.63
CA PHE A 18 21.58 -14.49 -23.41
C PHE A 18 21.15 -13.53 -22.29
N LEU A 19 20.05 -12.82 -22.56
CA LEU A 19 19.36 -11.90 -21.66
C LEU A 19 19.21 -12.53 -20.27
N PHE A 20 19.78 -11.88 -19.27
CA PHE A 20 19.58 -12.21 -17.87
C PHE A 20 18.55 -11.24 -17.27
N CYS A 21 17.28 -11.65 -17.16
CA CYS A 21 16.51 -11.28 -15.97
C CYS A 21 17.10 -12.13 -14.82
N HIS A 22 17.78 -11.50 -13.88
CA HIS A 22 18.29 -12.20 -12.70
C HIS A 22 17.14 -12.64 -11.81
N LEU A 23 17.29 -13.84 -11.24
CA LEU A 23 16.44 -14.46 -10.21
C LEU A 23 16.52 -13.67 -8.89
N ARG A 24 15.95 -12.46 -8.84
CA ARG A 24 15.54 -11.72 -7.64
C ARG A 24 14.50 -10.65 -8.04
N ALA A 25 13.34 -11.07 -8.52
CA ALA A 25 12.19 -10.18 -8.67
C ALA A 25 11.46 -10.14 -7.32
N GLN A 26 11.92 -9.30 -6.40
CA GLN A 26 11.11 -8.85 -5.28
C GLN A 26 10.87 -7.35 -5.50
N GLY A 27 9.64 -6.92 -5.23
CA GLY A 27 9.32 -5.50 -5.18
C GLY A 27 10.29 -4.77 -4.27
N VAL A 28 10.52 -3.48 -4.52
CA VAL A 28 11.35 -2.68 -3.61
C VAL A 28 10.67 -2.61 -2.25
N GLU A 29 11.41 -2.88 -1.17
CA GLU A 29 10.88 -2.72 0.18
C GLU A 29 10.96 -1.25 0.59
N ILE A 30 9.85 -0.67 1.03
CA ILE A 30 9.78 0.71 1.52
C ILE A 30 9.33 0.69 2.98
N GLN A 31 10.21 1.13 3.87
CA GLN A 31 9.95 1.15 5.30
C GLN A 31 9.74 2.58 5.79
N VAL A 32 8.64 2.82 6.50
CA VAL A 32 8.50 4.03 7.31
C VAL A 32 9.37 3.89 8.55
N MET A 33 10.45 4.68 8.61
CA MET A 33 11.42 4.66 9.70
C MET A 33 10.89 5.40 10.94
N GLU A 34 10.23 6.53 10.72
CA GLU A 34 9.87 7.47 11.77
C GLU A 34 8.61 8.23 11.37
N TRP A 35 7.72 8.38 12.35
CA TRP A 35 6.56 9.26 12.32
C TRP A 35 6.76 10.42 13.29
N ILE A 36 6.51 11.63 12.82
CA ILE A 36 6.59 12.85 13.63
C ILE A 36 5.25 13.58 13.53
N GLY A 37 4.72 14.02 14.67
CA GLY A 37 3.50 14.83 14.75
C GLY A 37 2.19 14.04 14.66
N GLN A 38 2.17 12.78 15.09
CA GLN A 38 0.92 12.00 15.17
C GLN A 38 -0.13 12.69 16.05
N ASP A 39 0.30 13.44 17.06
CA ASP A 39 -0.51 14.25 17.96
C ASP A 39 -1.09 15.53 17.31
N GLU A 40 -0.76 15.82 16.04
CA GLU A 40 -1.28 16.98 15.31
C GLU A 40 -2.66 16.74 14.68
N ILE A 41 -3.16 15.50 14.68
CA ILE A 41 -4.46 15.09 14.12
C ILE A 41 -5.20 14.18 15.11
N SER A 42 -6.50 13.96 14.92
CA SER A 42 -7.26 12.99 15.73
C SER A 42 -6.83 11.55 15.46
N ASP A 43 -7.12 10.64 16.38
CA ASP A 43 -6.82 9.21 16.22
C ASP A 43 -7.57 8.62 15.00
N ALA A 44 -8.84 8.99 14.78
CA ALA A 44 -9.61 8.67 13.58
C ALA A 44 -8.90 9.08 12.28
N ASN A 45 -8.51 10.34 12.18
CA ASN A 45 -7.76 10.84 11.02
C ASN A 45 -6.40 10.13 10.86
N LEU A 46 -5.73 9.77 11.96
CA LEU A 46 -4.47 9.03 11.90
C LEU A 46 -4.67 7.62 11.35
N ARG A 47 -5.76 6.92 11.71
CA ARG A 47 -6.11 5.60 11.13
C ARG A 47 -6.30 5.71 9.62
N GLU A 48 -7.05 6.71 9.15
CA GLU A 48 -7.27 6.92 7.71
C GLU A 48 -5.99 7.29 6.95
N VAL A 49 -5.15 8.14 7.53
CA VAL A 49 -3.84 8.48 6.96
C VAL A 49 -2.95 7.23 6.85
N ASN A 50 -2.92 6.38 7.87
CA ASN A 50 -2.14 5.13 7.86
C ASN A 50 -2.64 4.18 6.76
N ARG A 51 -3.95 3.99 6.65
CA ARG A 51 -4.59 3.13 5.65
C ARG A 51 -4.20 3.53 4.22
N VAL A 52 -4.29 4.82 3.90
CA VAL A 52 -3.92 5.31 2.55
C VAL A 52 -2.41 5.28 2.33
N LEU A 53 -1.61 5.51 3.38
CA LEU A 53 -0.16 5.41 3.27
C LEU A 53 0.29 3.99 2.97
N GLU A 54 -0.21 2.99 3.71
CA GLU A 54 0.10 1.57 3.49
C GLU A 54 -0.25 1.16 2.06
N TYR A 55 -1.44 1.54 1.59
CA TYR A 55 -1.84 1.31 0.21
C TYR A 55 -0.89 1.98 -0.81
N THR A 56 -0.41 3.19 -0.51
CA THR A 56 0.55 3.91 -1.36
C THR A 56 1.92 3.24 -1.37
N LEU A 57 2.38 2.71 -0.23
CA LEU A 57 3.62 1.95 -0.13
C LEU A 57 3.53 0.73 -1.03
N ASP A 58 2.52 -0.12 -0.83
CA ASP A 58 2.26 -1.32 -1.65
C ASP A 58 2.24 -1.01 -3.15
N TYR A 59 1.64 0.13 -3.51
CA TYR A 59 1.60 0.62 -4.89
C TYR A 59 3.01 0.78 -5.49
N TYR A 60 3.93 1.42 -4.77
CA TYR A 60 5.30 1.63 -5.22
C TYR A 60 6.19 0.39 -5.08
N GLU A 61 5.97 -0.42 -4.04
CA GLU A 61 6.70 -1.68 -3.85
C GLU A 61 6.46 -2.64 -5.03
N VAL A 62 5.24 -2.69 -5.57
CA VAL A 62 4.91 -3.53 -6.73
C VAL A 62 5.33 -2.87 -8.06
N ALA A 63 5.31 -1.55 -8.12
CA ALA A 63 5.69 -0.81 -9.33
C ALA A 63 7.19 -0.92 -9.64
N LEU A 64 8.05 -0.88 -8.60
CA LEU A 64 9.50 -0.79 -8.72
C LEU A 64 10.19 -2.04 -8.15
N GLU A 65 11.34 -2.40 -8.71
CA GLU A 65 12.21 -3.45 -8.19
C GLU A 65 13.41 -2.87 -7.46
N GLY A 66 13.82 -3.52 -6.38
CA GLY A 66 14.97 -3.12 -5.59
C GLY A 66 15.45 -4.23 -4.65
N THR A 67 16.70 -4.13 -4.23
CA THR A 67 17.33 -5.07 -3.27
C THR A 67 17.60 -4.43 -1.92
N GLN A 68 17.56 -3.09 -1.84
CA GLN A 68 17.78 -2.33 -0.62
C GLN A 68 16.46 -1.79 -0.09
N THR A 69 16.29 -1.77 1.23
CA THR A 69 15.14 -1.16 1.88
C THR A 69 15.20 0.37 1.79
N ILE A 70 14.19 1.00 1.21
CA ILE A 70 14.06 2.46 1.18
C ILE A 70 13.41 2.92 2.49
N ARG A 71 14.22 3.58 3.32
CA ARG A 71 13.76 4.19 4.56
C ARG A 71 13.17 5.59 4.33
N ILE A 72 11.92 5.81 4.74
CA ILE A 72 11.18 7.08 4.59
C ILE A 72 10.76 7.61 5.96
N ARG A 73 10.80 8.93 6.13
CA ARG A 73 10.21 9.64 7.28
C ARG A 73 8.87 10.28 6.89
N ILE A 74 7.86 10.10 7.72
CA ILE A 74 6.57 10.78 7.59
C ILE A 74 6.47 11.88 8.66
N ILE A 75 6.03 13.08 8.25
CA ILE A 75 5.85 14.22 9.15
C ILE A 75 4.45 14.78 8.95
N LEU A 76 3.63 14.70 9.99
CA LEU A 76 2.38 15.44 10.12
C LEU A 76 2.69 16.77 10.79
N LYS A 77 2.30 17.89 10.16
CA LYS A 77 2.50 19.22 10.76
C LYS A 77 1.59 20.26 10.12
N PRO A 78 1.31 21.38 10.83
CA PRO A 78 0.58 22.49 10.25
C PRO A 78 1.38 23.14 9.11
N MET A 79 0.74 23.33 7.96
CA MET A 79 1.32 24.04 6.81
C MET A 79 0.30 25.03 6.23
N ALA A 80 0.72 25.87 5.28
CA ALA A 80 -0.19 26.80 4.62
C ALA A 80 -1.32 26.05 3.90
N THR A 81 -2.54 26.58 3.91
CA THR A 81 -3.72 25.92 3.30
C THR A 81 -3.63 25.75 1.78
N THR A 82 -2.67 26.40 1.13
CA THR A 82 -2.36 26.23 -0.29
C THR A 82 -1.43 25.03 -0.58
N THR A 83 -1.01 24.31 0.46
CA THR A 83 -0.06 23.20 0.35
C THR A 83 -0.65 21.96 1.01
N LEU A 84 -0.88 20.91 0.22
CA LEU A 84 -1.48 19.66 0.68
C LEU A 84 -0.46 18.77 1.38
N ALA A 85 0.68 18.54 0.74
CA ALA A 85 1.81 17.77 1.25
C ALA A 85 3.09 18.17 0.49
N TRP A 86 4.25 17.62 0.90
CA TRP A 86 5.55 17.77 0.23
C TRP A 86 6.42 16.52 0.38
N GLY A 87 6.88 15.97 -0.74
CA GLY A 87 7.88 14.92 -0.83
C GLY A 87 9.26 15.45 -1.17
N ARG A 88 10.29 14.94 -0.49
CA ARG A 88 11.70 15.25 -0.79
C ARG A 88 12.60 14.05 -0.54
N PHE A 89 13.74 14.03 -1.21
CA PHE A 89 14.82 13.09 -0.94
C PHE A 89 16.07 13.81 -0.45
N GLU A 90 16.96 13.04 0.17
CA GLU A 90 18.33 13.50 0.41
C GLU A 90 19.16 13.34 -0.87
N PRO A 91 19.65 14.44 -1.48
CA PRO A 91 20.40 14.37 -2.72
C PRO A 91 21.84 13.93 -2.44
N TRP A 92 22.44 13.14 -3.34
CA TRP A 92 23.86 12.75 -3.21
C TRP A 92 24.67 13.02 -4.50
N PRO A 93 25.76 13.83 -4.45
CA PRO A 93 26.48 14.25 -5.66
C PRO A 93 27.73 13.43 -5.96
N HIS A 94 28.27 12.71 -4.96
CA HIS A 94 29.59 12.10 -5.03
C HIS A 94 29.50 10.59 -4.86
N THR A 95 29.18 9.91 -5.95
CA THR A 95 29.05 8.45 -5.98
C THR A 95 30.23 7.83 -6.73
N GLN A 96 30.40 6.51 -6.61
CA GLN A 96 31.32 5.78 -7.47
C GLN A 96 30.85 5.70 -8.94
N LEU A 97 29.59 6.10 -9.21
CA LEU A 97 28.96 6.01 -10.53
C LEU A 97 29.28 7.21 -11.41
N SER A 98 29.25 8.43 -10.84
CA SER A 98 29.49 9.66 -11.58
C SER A 98 29.91 10.78 -10.64
N SER A 99 30.93 11.54 -11.05
CA SER A 99 31.35 12.77 -10.37
C SER A 99 30.67 14.02 -10.94
N VAL A 100 29.67 13.86 -11.82
CA VAL A 100 29.03 14.99 -12.54
C VAL A 100 27.49 14.96 -12.50
N GLN A 101 26.89 14.03 -11.76
CA GLN A 101 25.44 13.84 -11.70
C GLN A 101 24.93 13.72 -10.26
N TRP A 102 23.76 14.31 -10.01
CA TRP A 102 23.00 14.13 -8.78
C TRP A 102 22.13 12.89 -8.86
N TRP A 103 22.16 12.11 -7.79
CA TRP A 103 21.28 10.96 -7.61
C TRP A 103 20.33 11.19 -6.44
N PRO A 104 19.03 10.90 -6.59
CA PRO A 104 18.14 10.83 -5.45
C PRO A 104 18.54 9.62 -4.61
N SER A 105 18.68 9.79 -3.29
CA SER A 105 19.19 8.70 -2.43
C SER A 105 18.37 7.40 -2.51
N PRO A 106 17.02 7.40 -2.61
CA PRO A 106 16.26 6.16 -2.79
C PRO A 106 16.66 5.38 -4.04
N LEU A 107 16.91 6.07 -5.16
CA LEU A 107 17.39 5.42 -6.39
C LEU A 107 18.85 4.99 -6.26
N LEU A 108 19.68 5.85 -5.68
CA LEU A 108 21.12 5.62 -5.57
C LEU A 108 21.44 4.31 -4.85
N ILE A 109 20.76 4.04 -3.73
CA ILE A 109 21.01 2.84 -2.94
C ILE A 109 20.67 1.56 -3.73
N GLN A 110 19.66 1.61 -4.61
CA GLN A 110 19.32 0.47 -5.47
C GLN A 110 20.39 0.26 -6.53
N VAL A 111 20.83 1.34 -7.20
CA VAL A 111 21.82 1.26 -8.28
C VAL A 111 23.18 0.79 -7.75
N LEU A 112 23.55 1.21 -6.54
CA LEU A 112 24.79 0.76 -5.88
C LEU A 112 24.67 -0.60 -5.20
N ASP A 113 23.44 -1.13 -5.03
CA ASP A 113 23.14 -2.27 -4.16
C ASP A 113 23.81 -2.12 -2.78
N THR A 114 23.77 -0.90 -2.23
CA THR A 114 24.42 -0.53 -0.97
C THR A 114 23.76 0.73 -0.41
N ASP A 115 23.33 0.68 0.84
CA ASP A 115 22.84 1.86 1.55
C ASP A 115 24.00 2.82 1.92
N VAL A 116 23.96 4.03 1.34
CA VAL A 116 24.98 5.07 1.51
C VAL A 116 24.70 6.04 2.66
N LEU A 117 23.51 6.02 3.27
CA LEU A 117 23.06 6.91 4.35
C LEU A 117 22.97 6.19 5.71
N GLN A 118 23.75 5.13 5.89
CA GLN A 118 23.73 4.27 7.07
C GLN A 118 24.26 4.97 8.35
N PRO A 119 23.76 4.60 9.54
CA PRO A 119 22.75 3.56 9.79
C PRO A 119 21.33 4.07 10.06
N TYR A 120 21.09 5.39 10.20
CA TYR A 120 19.82 5.89 10.77
C TYR A 120 19.26 7.17 10.12
N GLU A 121 19.67 7.50 8.90
CA GLU A 121 19.09 8.64 8.19
C GLU A 121 18.03 8.17 7.18
N PRO A 122 16.86 8.84 7.10
CA PRO A 122 15.89 8.54 6.06
C PRO A 122 16.42 8.95 4.69
N HIS A 123 16.15 8.16 3.67
CA HIS A 123 16.49 8.49 2.28
C HIS A 123 15.51 9.54 1.71
N ALA A 124 14.27 9.49 2.17
CA ALA A 124 13.25 10.45 1.78
C ALA A 124 12.36 10.87 2.94
N THR A 125 11.73 12.02 2.80
CA THR A 125 10.77 12.57 3.75
C THR A 125 9.52 13.01 3.01
N VAL A 126 8.36 12.59 3.52
CA VAL A 126 7.05 13.11 3.09
C VAL A 126 6.45 13.88 4.26
N SER A 127 6.11 15.13 4.03
CA SER A 127 5.42 15.99 4.99
C SER A 127 3.98 16.20 4.54
N ILE A 128 3.02 16.01 5.42
CA ILE A 128 1.59 16.08 5.12
C ILE A 128 0.98 17.18 5.99
N ASN A 129 0.09 18.00 5.40
CA ASN A 129 -0.48 19.14 6.09
C ASN A 129 -1.60 18.73 7.06
N SER A 130 -1.30 18.74 8.36
CA SER A 130 -2.30 18.44 9.40
C SER A 130 -3.44 19.46 9.45
N THR A 131 -3.23 20.70 8.99
CA THR A 131 -4.30 21.70 8.92
C THR A 131 -5.37 21.33 7.89
N ILE A 132 -5.00 20.76 6.74
CA ILE A 132 -5.97 20.33 5.71
C ILE A 132 -6.73 19.10 6.19
N ILE A 133 -6.03 18.17 6.87
CA ILE A 133 -6.64 16.99 7.50
C ILE A 133 -7.69 17.44 8.53
N ASN A 134 -7.30 18.25 9.52
CA ASN A 134 -8.20 18.68 10.60
C ASN A 134 -9.35 19.59 10.13
N ASN A 135 -9.25 20.18 8.94
CA ASN A 135 -10.35 20.94 8.34
C ASN A 135 -11.34 20.04 7.58
N GLY A 136 -11.10 18.74 7.52
CA GLY A 136 -11.88 17.80 6.71
C GLY A 136 -11.81 18.13 5.21
N GLU A 137 -10.67 18.63 4.72
CA GLU A 137 -10.52 19.02 3.31
C GLU A 137 -9.98 17.88 2.42
N PHE A 138 -9.54 16.78 3.03
CA PHE A 138 -9.15 15.55 2.33
C PHE A 138 -10.30 14.55 2.26
N ASP A 139 -10.26 13.75 1.21
CA ASP A 139 -11.01 12.52 1.04
C ASP A 139 -10.02 11.35 1.06
N PHE A 140 -10.25 10.40 1.95
CA PHE A 140 -9.39 9.24 2.19
C PHE A 140 -9.78 8.01 1.37
N SER A 141 -10.82 8.07 0.54
CA SER A 141 -11.25 6.95 -0.30
C SER A 141 -10.13 6.46 -1.22
N LEU A 142 -10.06 5.14 -1.39
CA LEU A 142 -9.16 4.48 -2.34
C LEU A 142 -9.81 4.35 -3.73
N SER A 143 -11.08 4.74 -3.85
CA SER A 143 -11.84 4.77 -5.10
C SER A 143 -11.26 5.77 -6.11
N PRO A 144 -11.47 5.59 -7.43
CA PRO A 144 -11.21 6.60 -8.44
C PRO A 144 -12.14 7.83 -8.31
N THR A 145 -13.24 7.73 -7.58
CA THR A 145 -14.11 8.87 -7.27
C THR A 145 -13.76 9.48 -5.92
N ILE A 146 -13.83 10.80 -5.83
CA ILE A 146 -13.72 11.54 -4.56
C ILE A 146 -14.94 12.43 -4.37
N SER A 147 -15.27 12.70 -3.12
CA SER A 147 -16.30 13.61 -2.65
C SER A 147 -16.11 15.02 -3.21
N VAL A 148 -17.25 15.65 -3.52
CA VAL A 148 -17.27 16.96 -4.18
C VAL A 148 -16.62 18.01 -3.28
N ASN A 149 -15.71 18.80 -3.85
CA ASN A 149 -14.92 19.84 -3.15
C ASN A 149 -13.86 19.34 -2.17
N LYS A 150 -13.61 18.03 -2.08
CA LYS A 150 -12.50 17.47 -1.30
C LYS A 150 -11.26 17.28 -2.17
N ASN A 151 -10.10 17.15 -1.54
CA ASN A 151 -8.85 16.78 -2.20
C ASN A 151 -8.65 15.26 -2.05
N GLY A 152 -8.31 14.55 -3.13
CA GLY A 152 -7.97 13.12 -3.03
C GLY A 152 -6.66 12.92 -2.27
N PHE A 153 -6.72 12.29 -1.10
CA PHE A 153 -5.54 12.05 -0.26
C PHE A 153 -4.60 11.04 -0.93
N LEU A 154 -5.13 9.93 -1.46
CA LEU A 154 -4.35 8.92 -2.18
C LEU A 154 -3.56 9.54 -3.35
N SER A 155 -4.23 10.31 -4.21
CA SER A 155 -3.57 10.99 -5.32
C SER A 155 -2.46 11.95 -4.84
N THR A 156 -2.69 12.67 -3.74
CA THR A 156 -1.71 13.57 -3.13
C THR A 156 -0.49 12.81 -2.63
N ILE A 157 -0.67 11.72 -1.88
CA ILE A 157 0.45 10.95 -1.32
C ILE A 157 1.20 10.20 -2.44
N LEU A 158 0.51 9.62 -3.42
CA LEU A 158 1.16 9.04 -4.62
C LEU A 158 2.05 10.07 -5.33
N HIS A 159 1.58 11.32 -5.46
CA HIS A 159 2.32 12.42 -6.06
C HIS A 159 3.58 12.78 -5.27
N GLU A 160 3.44 12.98 -3.95
CA GLU A 160 4.59 13.34 -3.11
C GLU A 160 5.61 12.20 -3.02
N PHE A 161 5.17 10.96 -3.04
CA PHE A 161 6.09 9.82 -3.18
C PHE A 161 6.83 9.85 -4.52
N GLY A 162 6.18 10.31 -5.59
CA GLY A 162 6.83 10.57 -6.88
C GLY A 162 8.05 11.49 -6.75
N HIS A 163 7.87 12.61 -6.05
CA HIS A 163 8.96 13.53 -5.73
C HIS A 163 9.99 12.91 -4.79
N ALA A 164 9.55 12.24 -3.73
CA ALA A 164 10.41 11.57 -2.76
C ALA A 164 11.30 10.50 -3.40
N LEU A 165 10.84 9.83 -4.46
CA LEU A 165 11.59 8.81 -5.20
C LEU A 165 12.44 9.38 -6.35
N GLY A 166 12.45 10.71 -6.54
CA GLY A 166 13.40 11.39 -7.39
C GLY A 166 12.83 12.08 -8.62
N PHE A 167 11.51 12.09 -8.83
CA PHE A 167 10.89 12.87 -9.91
C PHE A 167 10.90 14.37 -9.55
N VAL A 168 12.08 14.98 -9.53
CA VAL A 168 12.28 16.38 -9.16
C VAL A 168 13.37 16.99 -10.01
N ASN A 169 13.06 18.13 -10.59
CA ASN A 169 14.02 19.02 -11.22
C ASN A 169 14.69 19.91 -10.17
N LEU A 170 16.02 19.88 -10.07
CA LEU A 170 16.77 20.69 -9.12
C LEU A 170 17.37 21.97 -9.75
N LEU A 171 17.16 22.19 -11.05
CA LEU A 171 17.61 23.38 -11.77
C LEU A 171 16.91 24.64 -11.21
N ARG A 172 17.68 25.70 -11.00
CA ARG A 172 17.15 27.00 -10.58
C ARG A 172 16.52 27.74 -11.77
N ASN A 173 15.61 28.67 -11.48
CA ASN A 173 14.94 29.49 -12.52
C ASN A 173 15.91 30.32 -13.39
N ASP A 174 17.10 30.62 -12.90
CA ASP A 174 18.17 31.31 -13.64
C ASP A 174 19.01 30.37 -14.52
N GLY A 175 18.60 29.11 -14.67
CA GLY A 175 19.26 28.08 -15.46
C GLY A 175 20.55 27.54 -14.83
N ILE A 176 20.84 27.85 -13.57
CA ILE A 176 22.00 27.30 -12.85
C ILE A 176 21.59 25.96 -12.22
N TRP A 177 22.40 24.93 -12.45
CA TRP A 177 22.24 23.63 -11.79
C TRP A 177 22.31 23.77 -10.28
N TYR A 178 21.56 22.95 -9.56
CA TYR A 178 21.60 22.95 -8.11
C TYR A 178 23.03 22.87 -7.59
N ASN A 179 23.37 23.80 -6.68
CA ASN A 179 24.69 23.88 -6.07
C ASN A 179 24.65 23.22 -4.70
N TYR A 180 25.47 22.20 -4.50
CA TYR A 180 25.85 21.73 -3.18
C TYR A 180 27.37 21.73 -3.10
N SER A 181 27.90 22.37 -2.06
CA SER A 181 29.36 22.43 -1.80
C SER A 181 30.20 22.93 -2.99
N ASP A 182 29.73 23.95 -3.71
CA ASP A 182 30.40 24.62 -4.84
C ASP A 182 30.44 23.85 -6.17
N TYR A 183 29.69 22.75 -6.29
CA TYR A 183 29.60 21.98 -7.52
C TYR A 183 28.22 22.07 -8.18
N GLN A 184 28.21 22.20 -9.51
CA GLN A 184 27.02 22.23 -10.35
C GLN A 184 26.87 20.90 -11.08
N TYR A 185 25.90 20.08 -10.68
CA TYR A 185 25.67 18.76 -11.28
C TYR A 185 24.26 18.66 -11.85
N ILE A 186 24.13 17.83 -12.88
CA ILE A 186 22.85 17.55 -13.54
C ILE A 186 22.13 16.47 -12.73
N ASP A 187 20.86 16.69 -12.38
CA ASP A 187 20.03 15.67 -11.74
C ASP A 187 19.46 14.66 -12.76
N ARG A 188 19.19 13.43 -12.30
CA ARG A 188 18.68 12.34 -13.16
C ARG A 188 17.38 12.69 -13.88
N HIS A 189 16.54 13.52 -13.28
CA HIS A 189 15.31 13.99 -13.91
C HIS A 189 15.64 14.93 -15.08
N SER A 190 16.44 15.97 -14.85
CA SER A 190 16.84 16.96 -15.86
C SER A 190 17.66 16.39 -17.02
N ASP A 191 18.37 15.28 -16.80
CA ASP A 191 19.11 14.54 -17.84
C ASP A 191 18.18 14.02 -18.96
N ASN A 192 16.90 13.83 -18.65
CA ASN A 192 15.89 13.34 -19.59
C ASN A 192 15.10 14.47 -20.28
N LEU A 193 15.38 15.74 -19.97
CA LEU A 193 14.65 16.87 -20.54
C LEU A 193 15.30 17.40 -21.81
N SER A 194 14.46 17.80 -22.77
CA SER A 194 14.87 18.45 -24.00
C SER A 194 13.99 19.66 -24.28
N PHE A 195 14.60 20.72 -24.81
CA PHE A 195 13.94 21.95 -25.21
C PHE A 195 13.62 21.91 -26.72
N LEU A 196 12.38 22.23 -27.10
CA LEU A 196 11.99 22.39 -28.50
C LEU A 196 12.43 23.78 -28.98
N GLU A 197 13.58 23.85 -29.64
CA GLU A 197 14.12 25.12 -30.17
C GLU A 197 13.34 25.58 -31.41
N ALA A 198 13.00 24.63 -32.29
CA ALA A 198 12.17 24.85 -33.47
C ALA A 198 11.61 23.50 -33.93
N ASP A 199 10.30 23.34 -34.07
CA ASP A 199 9.67 22.08 -34.51
C ASP A 199 10.33 21.52 -35.80
N PRO A 200 10.84 20.26 -35.83
CA PRO A 200 10.84 19.22 -34.78
C PRO A 200 12.19 19.02 -34.07
N PHE A 201 13.06 20.04 -34.06
CA PHE A 201 14.38 20.03 -33.44
C PHE A 201 14.34 20.23 -31.93
N PHE A 202 14.81 19.20 -31.22
CA PHE A 202 14.99 19.19 -29.78
C PHE A 202 16.48 19.25 -29.42
N LEU A 203 16.80 20.05 -28.40
CA LEU A 203 18.14 20.11 -27.80
C LEU A 203 18.07 19.57 -26.36
N PRO A 204 18.92 18.61 -25.98
CA PRO A 204 18.99 18.15 -24.59
C PRO A 204 19.30 19.31 -23.64
N LEU A 205 18.51 19.42 -22.56
CA LEU A 205 18.60 20.51 -21.58
C LEU A 205 20.01 20.60 -20.97
N ALA A 206 20.65 19.44 -20.78
CA ALA A 206 22.02 19.31 -20.29
C ALA A 206 23.08 20.02 -21.17
N LEU A 207 22.83 20.18 -22.47
CA LEU A 207 23.77 20.77 -23.43
C LEU A 207 23.58 22.28 -23.62
N LEU A 208 22.44 22.82 -23.21
CA LEU A 208 22.16 24.26 -23.26
C LEU A 208 23.06 25.01 -22.29
N ASN A 209 23.37 26.28 -22.59
CA ASN A 209 24.02 27.16 -21.63
C ASN A 209 23.03 27.68 -20.57
N GLN A 210 23.52 28.38 -19.55
CA GLN A 210 22.68 28.88 -18.45
C GLN A 210 21.49 29.74 -18.93
N ALA A 211 21.73 30.68 -19.85
CA ALA A 211 20.68 31.58 -20.32
C ALA A 211 19.62 30.82 -21.13
N GLU A 212 20.05 29.89 -21.98
CA GLU A 212 19.16 29.03 -22.77
C GLU A 212 18.32 28.13 -21.86
N ARG A 213 18.91 27.54 -20.81
CA ARG A 213 18.15 26.75 -19.82
C ARG A 213 17.10 27.58 -19.09
N SER A 214 17.44 28.82 -18.71
CA SER A 214 16.48 29.73 -18.07
C SER A 214 15.30 30.03 -18.99
N VAL A 215 15.54 30.21 -20.30
CA VAL A 215 14.47 30.37 -21.30
C VAL A 215 13.64 29.09 -21.42
N ALA A 216 14.28 27.92 -21.50
CA ALA A 216 13.57 26.65 -21.62
C ALA A 216 12.61 26.39 -20.46
N LEU A 217 13.00 26.74 -19.22
CA LEU A 217 12.15 26.63 -18.03
C LEU A 217 10.92 27.55 -18.03
N THR A 218 10.85 28.53 -18.93
CA THR A 218 9.75 29.49 -19.04
C THR A 218 9.30 29.63 -20.50
N SER A 219 9.04 28.51 -21.18
CA SER A 219 8.81 28.51 -22.63
C SER A 219 7.54 27.82 -23.10
N ASP A 220 6.90 27.00 -22.27
CA ASP A 220 5.93 25.96 -22.68
C ASP A 220 6.52 24.94 -23.67
N GLU A 221 7.83 24.93 -23.90
CA GLU A 221 8.48 24.13 -24.95
C GLU A 221 9.51 23.14 -24.36
N LEU A 222 9.27 22.71 -23.12
CA LEU A 222 10.10 21.72 -22.42
C LEU A 222 9.42 20.35 -22.46
N TYR A 223 10.19 19.33 -22.83
CA TYR A 223 9.65 17.98 -23.02
C TYR A 223 10.57 16.92 -22.38
N TRP A 224 9.97 15.85 -21.88
CA TRP A 224 10.64 14.62 -21.50
C TRP A 224 10.96 13.79 -22.74
N SER A 225 12.25 13.56 -22.94
CA SER A 225 12.84 12.91 -24.12
C SER A 225 13.40 11.51 -23.85
N GLY A 226 13.18 10.97 -22.65
CA GLY A 226 13.55 9.61 -22.31
C GLY A 226 12.85 8.55 -23.19
N SER A 227 13.54 7.44 -23.46
CA SER A 227 13.11 6.44 -24.44
C SER A 227 11.86 5.68 -24.01
N HIS A 228 11.67 5.45 -22.71
CA HIS A 228 10.54 4.69 -22.20
C HIS A 228 9.27 5.55 -22.20
N VAL A 229 9.36 6.81 -21.75
CA VAL A 229 8.23 7.75 -21.82
C VAL A 229 7.83 8.02 -23.27
N SER A 230 8.79 8.23 -24.17
CA SER A 230 8.48 8.44 -25.59
C SER A 230 7.82 7.23 -26.25
N THR A 231 8.20 6.00 -25.85
CA THR A 231 7.53 4.77 -26.30
C THR A 231 6.09 4.71 -25.79
N ALA A 232 5.85 5.01 -24.50
CA ALA A 232 4.50 5.10 -23.93
C ALA A 232 3.64 6.18 -24.64
N GLY A 233 4.25 7.32 -24.95
CA GLY A 233 3.61 8.43 -25.67
C GLY A 233 3.07 8.05 -27.06
N THR A 234 3.60 7.00 -27.70
CA THR A 234 3.07 6.50 -28.98
C THR A 234 1.65 5.95 -28.89
N PHE A 235 1.16 5.64 -27.69
CA PHE A 235 -0.21 5.20 -27.42
C PHE A 235 -1.14 6.35 -27.00
N LEU A 236 -0.58 7.53 -26.75
CA LEU A 236 -1.29 8.73 -26.31
C LEU A 236 -1.38 9.77 -27.43
N LEU A 237 -1.61 9.35 -28.67
CA LEU A 237 -1.55 10.25 -29.84
C LEU A 237 -2.62 11.35 -29.87
N ASN A 238 -3.68 11.22 -29.07
CA ASN A 238 -4.72 12.25 -28.92
C ASN A 238 -4.46 13.20 -27.74
N ASP A 239 -3.40 12.95 -26.98
CA ASP A 239 -2.98 13.80 -25.89
C ASP A 239 -2.29 15.05 -26.47
N PRO A 240 -2.81 16.26 -26.21
CA PRO A 240 -2.24 17.49 -26.76
C PRO A 240 -0.84 17.82 -26.20
N ALA A 241 -0.46 17.25 -25.07
CA ALA A 241 0.86 17.40 -24.45
C ALA A 241 1.86 16.31 -24.91
N ILE A 242 1.49 15.47 -25.88
CA ILE A 242 2.43 14.57 -26.54
C ILE A 242 2.83 15.18 -27.89
N HIS A 243 4.11 15.41 -28.07
CA HIS A 243 4.62 15.95 -29.31
C HIS A 243 4.38 14.96 -30.47
N TRP A 244 3.61 15.41 -31.47
CA TRP A 244 3.05 14.56 -32.54
C TRP A 244 4.09 13.75 -33.34
N PHE A 245 5.32 14.27 -33.48
CA PHE A 245 6.36 13.63 -34.29
C PHE A 245 7.32 12.75 -33.48
N SER A 246 7.69 13.18 -32.27
CA SER A 246 8.69 12.50 -31.44
C SER A 246 8.08 11.65 -30.32
N SER A 247 6.79 11.82 -30.05
CA SER A 247 6.08 11.25 -28.90
C SER A 247 6.67 11.67 -27.55
N TYR A 248 7.43 12.75 -27.51
CA TYR A 248 7.94 13.32 -26.26
C TYR A 248 6.80 13.94 -25.46
N ALA A 249 6.81 13.76 -24.14
CA ALA A 249 5.78 14.26 -23.25
C ALA A 249 6.15 15.65 -22.72
N GLN A 250 5.23 16.59 -22.77
CA GLN A 250 5.46 17.96 -22.33
C GLN A 250 5.57 18.03 -20.80
N VAL A 251 6.54 18.80 -20.33
CA VAL A 251 6.80 19.05 -18.92
C VAL A 251 6.39 20.49 -18.63
N TYR A 252 5.80 20.70 -17.46
CA TYR A 252 5.24 21.99 -17.08
C TYR A 252 6.35 23.04 -16.91
N ALA A 253 6.46 23.94 -17.87
CA ALA A 253 7.46 25.00 -17.94
C ALA A 253 6.83 26.31 -18.44
N PRO A 254 5.85 26.87 -17.72
CA PRO A 254 4.95 27.90 -18.24
C PRO A 254 5.70 29.13 -18.76
N TYR A 255 5.33 29.63 -19.94
CA TYR A 255 5.92 30.85 -20.51
C TYR A 255 5.83 32.06 -19.56
N TRP A 256 4.81 32.07 -18.71
CA TRP A 256 4.67 33.02 -17.62
C TRP A 256 4.54 32.30 -16.29
N SER A 257 5.62 32.28 -15.51
CA SER A 257 5.56 31.82 -14.11
C SER A 257 4.65 32.75 -13.32
N PRO A 258 3.53 32.26 -12.73
CA PRO A 258 2.71 33.06 -11.85
C PRO A 258 3.55 33.69 -10.73
N PRO A 259 3.29 34.95 -10.33
CA PRO A 259 4.10 35.70 -9.36
C PRO A 259 4.17 35.07 -7.96
N LEU A 260 3.39 34.02 -7.70
CA LEU A 260 3.34 33.28 -6.43
C LEU A 260 4.21 32.02 -6.43
N LEU A 261 4.79 31.60 -7.56
CA LEU A 261 5.63 30.40 -7.64
C LEU A 261 7.11 30.80 -7.58
N LEU A 262 7.73 30.60 -6.41
CA LEU A 262 9.15 30.93 -6.17
C LEU A 262 10.15 29.91 -6.76
N HIS A 263 9.66 28.78 -7.29
CA HIS A 263 10.48 27.60 -7.62
C HIS A 263 10.22 27.09 -9.05
N ASN A 264 11.22 26.38 -9.59
CA ASN A 264 11.15 25.72 -10.87
C ASN A 264 10.02 24.66 -10.86
N GLN A 265 9.17 24.70 -11.88
CA GLN A 265 7.98 23.85 -11.98
C GLN A 265 8.17 22.65 -12.91
N ALA A 266 9.36 22.52 -13.52
CA ALA A 266 9.70 21.43 -14.43
C ALA A 266 9.85 20.06 -13.72
N SER A 267 9.42 19.94 -12.46
CA SER A 267 9.22 18.68 -11.74
C SER A 267 7.83 18.09 -11.97
N HIS A 268 7.05 18.62 -12.92
CA HIS A 268 5.66 18.24 -13.15
C HIS A 268 5.36 18.03 -14.63
N TRP A 269 4.40 17.16 -14.91
CA TRP A 269 3.79 17.02 -16.24
C TRP A 269 2.93 18.23 -16.58
N ASP A 270 2.83 18.57 -17.87
CA ASP A 270 1.97 19.66 -18.30
C ASP A 270 0.47 19.36 -17.98
N PRO A 271 -0.30 20.30 -17.40
CA PRO A 271 -1.72 20.10 -17.10
C PRO A 271 -2.61 19.78 -18.31
N SER A 272 -2.15 20.04 -19.53
CA SER A 272 -2.90 19.76 -20.75
C SER A 272 -2.92 18.28 -21.14
N HIS A 273 -2.13 17.43 -20.47
CA HIS A 273 -2.18 15.99 -20.67
C HIS A 273 -3.60 15.42 -20.59
N SER A 274 -3.96 14.56 -21.55
CA SER A 274 -5.27 13.91 -21.66
C SER A 274 -5.11 12.42 -22.03
N PRO A 275 -5.25 11.49 -21.06
CA PRO A 275 -5.67 11.70 -19.68
C PRO A 275 -4.64 12.48 -18.84
N ARG A 276 -5.12 13.14 -17.78
CA ARG A 276 -4.27 13.85 -16.82
C ARG A 276 -3.30 12.91 -16.13
N GLN A 277 -2.10 13.39 -15.80
CA GLN A 277 -1.02 12.60 -15.24
C GLN A 277 -0.80 12.93 -13.76
N LEU A 278 -0.44 11.92 -12.95
CA LEU A 278 -0.26 12.03 -11.49
C LEU A 278 0.65 13.18 -11.05
N MET A 279 1.78 13.38 -11.73
CA MET A 279 2.73 14.46 -11.41
C MET A 279 2.31 15.82 -12.00
N ALA A 280 1.03 16.14 -12.05
CA ALA A 280 0.57 17.48 -12.47
C ALA A 280 0.85 18.53 -11.37
N PRO A 281 1.12 19.81 -11.73
CA PRO A 281 1.55 20.86 -10.79
C PRO A 281 0.47 21.35 -9.81
N SER A 282 -0.75 20.83 -9.91
CA SER A 282 -1.90 21.25 -9.12
C SER A 282 -2.86 20.08 -8.97
N ASN A 283 -3.69 20.10 -7.93
CA ASN A 283 -4.76 19.13 -7.81
C ASN A 283 -5.73 19.27 -9.01
N LEU A 284 -5.69 18.29 -9.91
CA LEU A 284 -6.55 18.21 -11.09
C LEU A 284 -7.61 17.12 -10.95
N GLY A 285 -7.96 16.77 -9.71
CA GLY A 285 -8.88 15.68 -9.38
C GLY A 285 -8.13 14.44 -8.90
N ASN A 286 -8.84 13.32 -8.82
CA ASN A 286 -8.32 12.08 -8.28
C ASN A 286 -7.49 11.33 -9.32
N LEU A 287 -6.16 11.43 -9.22
CA LEU A 287 -5.21 10.79 -10.14
C LEU A 287 -4.53 9.62 -9.42
N ASN A 288 -5.10 8.42 -9.53
CA ASN A 288 -4.61 7.22 -8.82
C ASN A 288 -3.82 6.26 -9.73
N LYS A 289 -3.28 6.79 -10.83
CA LYS A 289 -2.54 6.04 -11.85
C LYS A 289 -1.17 6.67 -12.04
N LEU A 290 -0.10 5.87 -12.01
CA LEU A 290 1.25 6.40 -12.29
C LEU A 290 1.35 6.98 -13.69
N GLY A 291 0.66 6.39 -14.68
CA GLY A 291 0.68 6.87 -16.06
C GLY A 291 2.12 7.00 -16.57
N LEU A 292 2.48 8.18 -17.08
CA LEU A 292 3.82 8.50 -17.58
C LEU A 292 4.91 8.53 -16.50
N LEU A 293 4.56 8.56 -15.21
CA LEU A 293 5.55 8.51 -14.13
C LEU A 293 6.30 7.17 -14.08
N LEU A 294 5.61 6.05 -14.34
CA LEU A 294 6.24 4.72 -14.33
C LEU A 294 7.38 4.58 -15.36
N PRO A 295 7.18 4.88 -16.67
CA PRO A 295 8.28 4.90 -17.62
C PRO A 295 9.34 5.96 -17.30
N ALA A 296 8.95 7.10 -16.72
CA ALA A 296 9.91 8.15 -16.33
C ALA A 296 10.87 7.67 -15.23
N PHE A 297 10.40 6.87 -14.27
CA PHE A 297 11.28 6.24 -13.29
C PHE A 297 12.35 5.36 -13.94
N VAL A 298 11.96 4.58 -14.96
CA VAL A 298 12.92 3.71 -15.67
C VAL A 298 13.91 4.52 -16.50
N ASP A 299 13.47 5.60 -17.16
CA ASP A 299 14.35 6.57 -17.82
C ASP A 299 15.35 7.21 -16.83
N MET A 300 14.95 7.46 -15.58
CA MET A 300 15.85 7.94 -14.52
C MET A 300 16.82 6.85 -14.02
N GLY A 301 16.47 5.57 -14.12
CA GLY A 301 17.34 4.43 -13.80
C GLY A 301 16.75 3.44 -12.80
N TRP A 302 15.47 3.58 -12.41
CA TRP A 302 14.79 2.55 -11.63
C TRP A 302 14.57 1.28 -12.46
N THR A 303 14.46 0.14 -11.78
CA THR A 303 14.08 -1.13 -12.39
C THR A 303 12.63 -1.46 -12.06
N THR A 304 11.94 -2.20 -12.92
CA THR A 304 10.54 -2.61 -12.76
C THR A 304 10.36 -4.08 -13.14
N ASN A 305 9.26 -4.67 -12.66
CA ASN A 305 8.81 -5.98 -13.11
C ASN A 305 8.54 -5.98 -14.62
N CYS A 306 8.78 -7.11 -15.30
CA CYS A 306 8.55 -7.28 -16.74
C CYS A 306 7.11 -7.00 -17.20
N VAL A 307 6.15 -7.20 -16.30
CA VAL A 307 4.78 -6.73 -16.41
C VAL A 307 4.47 -6.14 -15.04
N THR A 308 4.02 -4.90 -15.02
CA THR A 308 3.59 -4.21 -13.80
C THR A 308 2.07 -4.18 -13.77
N VAL A 309 1.47 -4.62 -12.66
CA VAL A 309 0.01 -4.63 -12.46
C VAL A 309 -0.29 -3.83 -11.20
N LEU A 310 -1.09 -2.78 -11.34
CA LEU A 310 -1.36 -1.81 -10.27
C LEU A 310 -2.85 -1.46 -10.23
N PRO A 311 -3.46 -1.23 -9.07
CA PRO A 311 -2.90 -1.44 -7.73
C PRO A 311 -2.78 -2.94 -7.38
N PRO A 312 -2.03 -3.30 -6.32
CA PRO A 312 -1.89 -4.70 -5.88
C PRO A 312 -3.11 -5.25 -5.13
N ALA A 313 -3.93 -4.38 -4.58
CA ALA A 313 -5.22 -4.69 -4.00
C ALA A 313 -6.27 -3.72 -4.54
N VAL A 314 -7.48 -4.20 -4.74
CA VAL A 314 -8.63 -3.42 -5.21
C VAL A 314 -9.75 -3.58 -4.20
N PRO A 315 -9.85 -2.67 -3.20
CA PRO A 315 -11.01 -2.61 -2.35
C PRO A 315 -12.20 -2.04 -3.12
N ILE A 316 -13.26 -2.81 -3.21
CA ILE A 316 -14.53 -2.40 -3.80
C ILE A 316 -15.49 -2.13 -2.65
N GLU A 317 -15.86 -0.87 -2.49
CA GLU A 317 -16.93 -0.47 -1.57
C GLU A 317 -18.27 -0.95 -2.15
N THR A 318 -18.91 -1.97 -1.53
CA THR A 318 -20.19 -2.50 -2.01
C THR A 318 -21.27 -2.46 -0.93
N THR A 319 -21.94 -1.34 -0.84
CA THR A 319 -23.29 -1.28 -0.25
C THR A 319 -24.30 -1.78 -1.30
N SER A 320 -25.49 -2.20 -0.88
CA SER A 320 -26.54 -2.60 -1.85
C SER A 320 -26.94 -1.48 -2.83
N SER A 321 -26.61 -0.22 -2.55
CA SER A 321 -26.75 0.95 -3.42
C SER A 321 -25.58 1.15 -4.42
N LYS A 322 -24.40 0.56 -4.17
CA LYS A 322 -23.14 0.73 -4.95
C LYS A 322 -22.67 -0.52 -5.69
N SER A 323 -23.56 -1.49 -5.95
CA SER A 323 -23.32 -2.75 -6.71
C SER A 323 -22.65 -2.59 -8.11
N GLU A 324 -22.29 -1.39 -8.56
CA GLU A 324 -21.65 -1.12 -9.85
C GLU A 324 -20.41 -0.21 -9.76
N THR A 325 -19.87 0.10 -8.57
CA THR A 325 -18.67 0.95 -8.45
C THR A 325 -17.50 0.35 -9.23
N LEU A 326 -17.08 1.06 -10.29
CA LEU A 326 -16.01 0.64 -11.17
C LEU A 326 -14.66 1.08 -10.63
N GLN A 327 -13.92 0.11 -10.09
CA GLN A 327 -12.49 0.23 -9.83
C GLN A 327 -11.70 -0.12 -11.10
N SER A 328 -10.38 0.10 -11.09
CA SER A 328 -9.56 -0.24 -12.26
C SER A 328 -8.19 -0.79 -11.90
N VAL A 329 -7.73 -1.76 -12.69
CA VAL A 329 -6.39 -2.34 -12.64
C VAL A 329 -5.65 -2.00 -13.93
N ASP A 330 -4.52 -1.32 -13.82
CA ASP A 330 -3.63 -1.01 -14.93
C ASP A 330 -2.55 -2.08 -15.08
N ILE A 331 -2.51 -2.69 -16.25
CA ILE A 331 -1.52 -3.70 -16.65
C ILE A 331 -0.60 -3.06 -17.68
N THR A 332 0.67 -2.87 -17.31
CA THR A 332 1.69 -2.25 -18.17
C THR A 332 2.76 -3.27 -18.55
N ASN A 333 3.02 -3.39 -19.86
CA ASN A 333 4.14 -4.18 -20.34
C ASN A 333 5.41 -3.32 -20.38
N THR A 334 6.31 -3.51 -19.43
CA THR A 334 7.56 -2.72 -19.32
C THR A 334 8.70 -3.31 -20.15
N GLN A 335 8.50 -4.47 -20.78
CA GLN A 335 9.50 -5.11 -21.63
C GLN A 335 9.60 -4.45 -23.00
N ALA A 336 10.77 -4.60 -23.62
CA ALA A 336 11.03 -4.16 -25.00
C ALA A 336 10.41 -5.07 -26.08
N VAL A 337 9.59 -6.05 -25.70
CA VAL A 337 8.92 -6.99 -26.61
C VAL A 337 7.42 -7.04 -26.34
N ASN A 338 6.63 -7.45 -27.32
CA ASN A 338 5.20 -7.68 -27.11
C ASN A 338 5.01 -8.84 -26.11
N THR A 339 4.13 -8.64 -25.14
CA THR A 339 3.86 -9.60 -24.08
C THR A 339 2.39 -9.96 -24.06
N THR A 340 2.07 -11.26 -24.06
CA THR A 340 0.72 -11.74 -23.84
C THR A 340 0.51 -12.05 -22.36
N VAL A 341 -0.52 -11.46 -21.77
CA VAL A 341 -0.96 -11.67 -20.40
C VAL A 341 -2.30 -12.39 -20.43
N THR A 342 -2.38 -13.55 -19.77
CA THR A 342 -3.63 -14.29 -19.56
C THR A 342 -4.25 -13.87 -18.24
N LEU A 343 -5.52 -13.49 -18.28
CA LEU A 343 -6.27 -13.00 -17.13
C LEU A 343 -7.32 -14.01 -16.69
N SER A 344 -7.45 -14.21 -15.38
CA SER A 344 -8.51 -15.03 -14.76
C SER A 344 -8.79 -14.55 -13.34
N ILE A 345 -10.04 -14.62 -12.89
CA ILE A 345 -10.40 -14.44 -11.48
C ILE A 345 -10.51 -15.82 -10.84
N THR A 346 -9.93 -15.98 -9.65
CA THR A 346 -9.98 -17.20 -8.84
C THR A 346 -10.23 -16.86 -7.39
N GLY A 347 -10.75 -17.79 -6.60
CA GLY A 347 -11.00 -17.58 -5.18
C GLY A 347 -12.42 -18.03 -4.79
N PRO A 348 -12.75 -17.96 -3.50
CA PRO A 348 -14.03 -18.41 -2.95
C PRO A 348 -15.22 -17.70 -3.59
N HIS A 349 -15.13 -16.38 -3.78
CA HIS A 349 -16.21 -15.55 -4.30
C HIS A 349 -15.97 -15.08 -5.75
N ALA A 350 -15.15 -15.82 -6.52
CA ALA A 350 -14.75 -15.41 -7.87
C ALA A 350 -15.92 -15.09 -8.82
N SER A 351 -17.10 -15.71 -8.62
CA SER A 351 -18.31 -15.46 -9.41
C SER A 351 -19.01 -14.14 -9.08
N GLU A 352 -18.69 -13.50 -7.95
CA GLU A 352 -19.25 -12.23 -7.50
C GLU A 352 -18.41 -11.04 -7.92
N PHE A 353 -17.22 -11.27 -8.50
CA PHE A 353 -16.39 -10.23 -9.09
C PHE A 353 -16.43 -10.30 -10.60
N THR A 354 -16.47 -9.15 -11.25
CA THR A 354 -16.38 -9.03 -12.71
C THR A 354 -15.23 -8.13 -13.09
N ALA A 355 -14.51 -8.51 -14.15
CA ALA A 355 -13.46 -7.70 -14.74
C ALA A 355 -13.57 -7.77 -16.26
N GLU A 356 -13.41 -6.62 -16.93
CA GLU A 356 -13.54 -6.57 -18.38
C GLU A 356 -12.47 -7.46 -19.06
N ASN A 357 -12.87 -8.20 -20.09
CA ASN A 357 -11.98 -9.12 -20.83
C ASN A 357 -11.40 -10.27 -19.99
N VAL A 358 -12.06 -10.66 -18.89
CA VAL A 358 -11.68 -11.79 -18.03
C VAL A 358 -12.80 -12.85 -18.01
N PRO A 359 -12.50 -14.16 -18.21
CA PRO A 359 -11.20 -14.72 -18.58
C PRO A 359 -10.82 -14.38 -20.02
N GLY A 360 -9.54 -14.09 -20.26
CA GLY A 360 -9.10 -13.67 -21.58
C GLY A 360 -7.59 -13.52 -21.72
N ASN A 361 -7.17 -13.12 -22.91
CA ASN A 361 -5.76 -12.83 -23.21
C ASN A 361 -5.65 -11.41 -23.73
N LEU A 362 -4.71 -10.67 -23.16
CA LEU A 362 -4.34 -9.33 -23.57
C LEU A 362 -2.94 -9.38 -24.17
N THR A 363 -2.72 -8.84 -25.36
CA THR A 363 -1.37 -8.69 -25.92
C THR A 363 -1.00 -7.23 -25.92
N LEU A 364 0.02 -6.89 -25.13
CA LEU A 364 0.51 -5.54 -24.94
C LEU A 364 1.81 -5.33 -25.72
N GLN A 365 1.92 -4.20 -26.39
CA GLN A 365 3.18 -3.72 -26.96
C GLN A 365 4.07 -3.14 -25.85
N PRO A 366 5.38 -2.92 -26.10
CA PRO A 366 6.27 -2.26 -25.14
C PRO A 366 5.70 -0.93 -24.65
N TRP A 367 5.66 -0.75 -23.34
CA TRP A 367 5.12 0.41 -22.61
C TRP A 367 3.65 0.74 -22.86
N GLN A 368 2.90 -0.20 -23.45
CA GLN A 368 1.46 -0.09 -23.52
C GLN A 368 0.85 -0.47 -22.17
N THR A 369 -0.05 0.38 -21.68
CA THR A 369 -0.90 0.10 -20.52
C THR A 369 -2.31 -0.23 -20.99
N ALA A 370 -2.89 -1.30 -20.47
CA ALA A 370 -4.33 -1.55 -20.54
C ALA A 370 -4.95 -1.34 -19.16
N THR A 371 -6.03 -0.58 -19.13
CA THR A 371 -6.87 -0.43 -17.94
C THR A 371 -7.98 -1.47 -17.99
N ILE A 372 -8.07 -2.28 -16.95
CA ILE A 372 -9.10 -3.31 -16.77
C ILE A 372 -10.08 -2.80 -15.70
N PRO A 373 -11.30 -2.42 -16.07
CA PRO A 373 -12.35 -2.12 -15.11
C PRO A 373 -12.71 -3.37 -14.30
N VAL A 374 -12.91 -3.20 -13.00
CA VAL A 374 -13.27 -4.25 -12.04
C VAL A 374 -14.45 -3.77 -11.20
N SER A 375 -15.43 -4.63 -10.96
CA SER A 375 -16.56 -4.37 -10.07
C SER A 375 -16.98 -5.64 -9.33
N GLY A 376 -17.77 -5.46 -8.28
CA GLY A 376 -18.36 -6.53 -7.48
C GLY A 376 -19.89 -6.52 -7.56
N ALA A 377 -20.49 -7.70 -7.51
CA ALA A 377 -21.92 -7.93 -7.45
C ALA A 377 -22.17 -9.03 -6.39
N PRO A 378 -22.09 -8.68 -5.09
CA PRO A 378 -22.23 -9.66 -4.03
C PRO A 378 -23.63 -10.30 -4.03
N VAL A 379 -23.71 -11.57 -3.64
CA VAL A 379 -24.98 -12.31 -3.55
C VAL A 379 -25.42 -12.65 -2.13
N SER A 380 -24.53 -12.47 -1.15
CA SER A 380 -24.79 -12.60 0.28
C SER A 380 -24.02 -11.53 1.05
N TRP A 381 -24.42 -11.32 2.31
CA TRP A 381 -23.73 -10.41 3.22
C TRP A 381 -22.36 -10.93 3.64
N GLY A 382 -21.58 -10.05 4.26
CA GLY A 382 -20.25 -10.35 4.75
C GLY A 382 -19.14 -10.04 3.75
N TYR A 383 -17.93 -10.46 4.10
CA TYR A 383 -16.73 -10.15 3.35
C TYR A 383 -16.57 -11.06 2.13
N LYS A 384 -16.26 -10.49 0.97
CA LYS A 384 -16.05 -11.24 -0.26
C LYS A 384 -14.63 -11.06 -0.75
N THR A 385 -14.04 -12.16 -1.16
CA THR A 385 -12.65 -12.22 -1.62
C THR A 385 -12.51 -12.96 -2.93
N ALA A 386 -11.67 -12.40 -3.79
CA ALA A 386 -11.16 -13.08 -4.97
C ALA A 386 -9.74 -12.59 -5.28
N THR A 387 -9.13 -13.20 -6.29
CA THR A 387 -7.82 -12.81 -6.79
C THR A 387 -7.87 -12.75 -8.31
N LEU A 388 -7.57 -11.58 -8.86
CA LEU A 388 -7.28 -11.43 -10.28
C LEU A 388 -5.85 -11.90 -10.54
N LEU A 389 -5.71 -12.93 -11.37
CA LEU A 389 -4.42 -13.47 -11.80
C LEU A 389 -4.05 -12.89 -13.16
N ALA A 390 -2.87 -12.30 -13.24
CA ALA A 390 -2.23 -11.90 -14.48
C ALA A 390 -1.02 -12.80 -14.74
N GLN A 391 -1.18 -13.73 -15.68
CA GLN A 391 -0.16 -14.72 -16.01
C GLN A 391 0.56 -14.35 -17.30
N TYR A 392 1.89 -14.40 -17.30
CA TYR A 392 2.70 -14.15 -18.49
C TYR A 392 3.93 -15.05 -18.49
N SER A 393 4.68 -15.08 -19.59
CA SER A 393 5.91 -15.86 -19.66
C SER A 393 7.07 -15.09 -20.28
N THR A 394 8.21 -15.12 -19.59
CA THR A 394 9.52 -14.65 -20.07
C THR A 394 10.44 -15.82 -20.42
N GLY A 395 9.86 -16.99 -20.70
CA GLY A 395 10.55 -18.29 -20.75
C GLY A 395 10.35 -19.13 -19.48
N ILE A 396 9.89 -18.49 -18.39
CA ILE A 396 9.36 -19.11 -17.18
C ILE A 396 7.95 -18.54 -16.97
N SER A 397 7.01 -19.35 -16.49
CA SER A 397 5.66 -18.86 -16.18
C SER A 397 5.72 -17.97 -14.95
N GLN A 398 5.21 -16.76 -15.08
CA GLN A 398 5.07 -15.77 -14.01
C GLN A 398 3.59 -15.53 -13.75
N VAL A 399 3.23 -15.31 -12.49
CA VAL A 399 1.85 -15.04 -12.07
C VAL A 399 1.89 -13.87 -11.10
N ILE A 400 1.25 -12.77 -11.49
CA ILE A 400 0.99 -11.63 -10.61
C ILE A 400 -0.42 -11.80 -10.07
N LYS A 401 -0.59 -11.52 -8.78
CA LYS A 401 -1.85 -11.63 -8.06
C LYS A 401 -2.28 -10.23 -7.64
N VAL A 402 -3.51 -9.88 -7.95
CA VAL A 402 -4.16 -8.67 -7.44
C VAL A 402 -5.28 -9.13 -6.52
N LYS A 403 -5.24 -8.67 -5.26
CA LYS A 403 -6.29 -8.95 -4.29
C LYS A 403 -7.55 -8.20 -4.69
N LEU A 404 -8.68 -8.89 -4.75
CA LEU A 404 -10.00 -8.27 -4.89
C LEU A 404 -10.75 -8.53 -3.58
N ASP A 405 -11.19 -7.47 -2.93
CA ASP A 405 -12.02 -7.58 -1.75
C ASP A 405 -13.16 -6.57 -1.77
N MET A 406 -14.27 -6.96 -1.15
CA MET A 406 -15.43 -6.12 -0.95
C MET A 406 -16.18 -6.56 0.30
N TYR A 407 -16.90 -5.64 0.91
CA TYR A 407 -17.83 -5.93 1.99
C TYR A 407 -19.23 -5.77 1.46
N SER A 408 -20.08 -6.78 1.64
CA SER A 408 -21.49 -6.70 1.29
C SER A 408 -22.31 -6.48 2.56
N ILE A 409 -22.88 -5.29 2.68
CA ILE A 409 -23.81 -4.94 3.76
C ILE A 409 -25.22 -4.71 3.21
N GLY A 410 -26.13 -4.31 4.09
CA GLY A 410 -27.51 -3.96 3.75
C GLY A 410 -27.64 -2.70 2.86
N VAL A 411 -28.79 -2.04 2.98
CA VAL A 411 -28.92 -0.66 2.46
C VAL A 411 -28.08 0.23 3.37
N ASP A 412 -27.34 1.13 2.77
CA ASP A 412 -26.51 2.15 3.41
C ASP A 412 -26.79 3.43 2.60
N THR A 413 -27.52 4.34 3.23
CA THR A 413 -28.13 5.50 2.58
C THR A 413 -27.18 6.70 2.50
N ASP A 414 -26.35 6.92 3.52
CA ASP A 414 -25.38 8.02 3.60
C ASP A 414 -23.96 7.60 3.22
N GLU A 415 -23.72 6.31 3.03
CA GLU A 415 -22.52 5.71 2.46
C GLU A 415 -21.31 5.69 3.40
N ASP A 416 -21.55 5.62 4.71
CA ASP A 416 -20.53 5.64 5.77
C ASP A 416 -19.89 4.26 6.04
N GLY A 417 -20.45 3.19 5.46
CA GLY A 417 -20.01 1.81 5.63
C GLY A 417 -20.77 1.00 6.67
N ILE A 418 -21.80 1.56 7.32
CA ILE A 418 -22.73 0.87 8.20
C ILE A 418 -24.07 0.70 7.47
N SER A 419 -24.85 -0.33 7.80
CA SER A 419 -26.16 -0.50 7.18
C SER A 419 -27.24 0.30 7.92
N ASP A 420 -28.24 0.83 7.20
CA ASP A 420 -29.42 1.51 7.76
C ASP A 420 -30.09 0.68 8.88
N TYR A 421 -30.01 -0.66 8.78
CA TYR A 421 -30.54 -1.56 9.81
C TYR A 421 -29.70 -1.51 11.09
N ASP A 422 -28.37 -1.55 10.96
CA ASP A 422 -27.44 -1.49 12.07
C ASP A 422 -27.44 -0.13 12.77
N GLU A 423 -27.67 0.95 12.05
CA GLU A 423 -27.76 2.30 12.61
C GLU A 423 -29.10 2.58 13.29
N THR A 424 -30.15 1.83 12.95
CA THR A 424 -31.49 2.05 13.52
C THR A 424 -31.91 0.99 14.54
N ARG A 425 -31.21 -0.16 14.61
CA ARG A 425 -31.50 -1.20 15.60
C ARG A 425 -31.08 -0.77 17.00
N THR A 426 -31.59 -1.47 18.01
CA THR A 426 -31.17 -1.23 19.40
C THR A 426 -29.92 -2.05 19.66
N LEU A 427 -28.84 -1.39 20.06
CA LEU A 427 -27.58 -2.05 20.37
C LEU A 427 -27.54 -2.50 21.84
N PRO A 428 -26.95 -3.67 22.15
CA PRO A 428 -26.59 -4.01 23.52
C PRO A 428 -25.71 -2.90 24.14
N GLY A 429 -25.94 -2.55 25.40
CA GLY A 429 -25.12 -1.55 26.10
C GLY A 429 -25.62 -0.11 26.07
N GLY A 430 -26.56 0.28 25.19
CA GLY A 430 -27.04 1.66 25.17
C GLY A 430 -28.04 2.02 24.06
N PRO A 431 -28.44 3.30 23.97
CA PRO A 431 -29.08 3.82 22.76
C PRO A 431 -28.08 3.78 21.60
N ASN A 432 -28.58 3.46 20.40
CA ASN A 432 -27.78 3.50 19.19
C ASN A 432 -27.40 4.96 18.86
N PRO A 433 -26.11 5.30 18.76
CA PRO A 433 -25.64 6.67 18.51
C PRO A 433 -25.62 7.05 17.02
N PHE A 434 -25.66 6.08 16.11
CA PHE A 434 -25.54 6.26 14.66
C PHE A 434 -26.85 6.77 14.01
N ASP A 435 -26.76 7.41 12.84
CA ASP A 435 -27.89 7.94 12.09
C ASP A 435 -27.75 7.66 10.60
N ALA A 436 -28.59 6.75 10.09
CA ALA A 436 -28.63 6.27 8.70
C ALA A 436 -28.87 7.33 7.60
N GLN A 437 -28.82 8.61 7.91
CA GLN A 437 -28.98 9.72 6.97
C GLN A 437 -27.84 10.74 7.09
N GLU A 438 -26.89 10.56 8.00
CA GLU A 438 -25.78 11.46 8.29
C GLU A 438 -24.46 10.67 8.38
N GLU A 439 -23.61 10.79 7.35
CA GLU A 439 -22.33 10.07 7.20
C GLU A 439 -21.36 10.14 8.41
N ASP A 440 -21.49 11.17 9.23
CA ASP A 440 -20.55 11.56 10.30
C ASP A 440 -21.37 12.10 11.49
N SER A 441 -22.12 11.22 12.15
CA SER A 441 -22.97 11.56 13.30
C SER A 441 -22.27 11.40 14.65
N THR A 442 -21.24 10.56 14.71
CA THR A 442 -20.45 10.17 15.88
C THR A 442 -18.94 10.39 15.65
N GLY A 443 -18.14 10.19 16.69
CA GLY A 443 -16.68 10.18 16.61
C GLY A 443 -16.09 9.12 17.54
N ASP A 444 -14.76 9.09 17.61
CA ASP A 444 -14.05 8.13 18.46
C ASP A 444 -14.34 8.30 19.95
N ASN A 445 -14.15 7.22 20.73
CA ASN A 445 -14.16 7.23 22.20
C ASN A 445 -15.45 7.80 22.85
N GLY A 446 -16.59 7.52 22.24
CA GLY A 446 -17.93 7.80 22.74
C GLY A 446 -18.42 9.19 22.39
N GLU A 447 -17.77 9.86 21.44
CA GLU A 447 -18.16 11.18 20.98
C GLU A 447 -19.46 11.07 20.16
N MET A 448 -20.48 11.80 20.59
CA MET A 448 -21.83 11.78 20.00
C MET A 448 -22.01 12.89 18.95
N THR A 449 -20.92 13.29 18.33
CA THR A 449 -20.89 14.32 17.29
C THR A 449 -19.82 13.98 16.28
N GLY A 450 -20.11 14.22 15.01
CA GLY A 450 -19.16 14.04 13.92
C GLY A 450 -17.82 14.73 14.12
N ASP A 451 -16.75 14.04 13.71
CA ASP A 451 -15.37 14.49 13.79
C ASP A 451 -14.70 14.67 12.40
N GLY A 452 -15.46 14.45 11.33
CA GLY A 452 -15.04 14.55 9.94
C GLY A 452 -14.57 13.22 9.34
N VAL A 453 -14.69 12.11 10.08
CA VAL A 453 -14.48 10.74 9.62
C VAL A 453 -15.81 10.00 9.68
N ASP A 454 -16.13 9.28 8.60
CA ASP A 454 -17.39 8.57 8.48
C ASP A 454 -17.63 7.63 9.68
N ASP A 455 -18.89 7.48 10.10
CA ASP A 455 -19.25 6.72 11.31
C ASP A 455 -18.73 5.28 11.28
N GLY A 456 -18.84 4.59 10.14
CA GLY A 456 -18.23 3.26 9.94
C GLY A 456 -16.71 3.21 10.12
N ARG A 457 -16.00 4.34 10.01
CA ARG A 457 -14.54 4.46 10.15
C ARG A 457 -14.09 4.96 11.54
N ASN A 458 -15.03 5.41 12.35
CA ASN A 458 -14.78 5.73 13.75
C ASN A 458 -14.64 4.47 14.61
N ASP A 459 -13.98 4.62 15.75
CA ASP A 459 -13.78 3.63 16.80
C ASP A 459 -14.53 4.15 18.03
N PHE A 460 -15.85 3.89 18.06
CA PHE A 460 -16.74 4.59 18.97
C PHE A 460 -16.44 4.23 20.42
N ASP A 461 -16.07 3.00 20.76
CA ASP A 461 -15.79 2.64 22.15
C ASP A 461 -14.31 2.72 22.54
N GLY A 462 -13.40 2.92 21.57
CA GLY A 462 -11.98 3.16 21.76
C GLY A 462 -11.17 1.88 21.99
N ASP A 463 -11.65 0.74 21.51
CA ASP A 463 -10.98 -0.55 21.65
C ASP A 463 -9.93 -0.84 20.56
N GLY A 464 -9.91 -0.02 19.50
CA GLY A 464 -9.00 -0.11 18.37
C GLY A 464 -9.58 -0.74 17.10
N MET A 465 -10.83 -1.21 17.12
CA MET A 465 -11.59 -1.62 15.94
C MET A 465 -12.45 -0.46 15.41
N VAL A 466 -12.75 -0.46 14.11
CA VAL A 466 -13.69 0.52 13.55
C VAL A 466 -15.11 -0.03 13.54
N ASN A 467 -16.11 0.82 13.71
CA ASN A 467 -17.51 0.45 13.85
C ASN A 467 -18.01 -0.45 12.69
N MET A 468 -17.58 -0.17 11.45
CA MET A 468 -17.92 -1.01 10.29
C MET A 468 -17.38 -2.44 10.45
N ASP A 469 -16.13 -2.60 10.88
CA ASP A 469 -15.55 -3.93 11.10
C ASP A 469 -16.28 -4.63 12.25
N GLU A 470 -16.60 -3.91 13.32
CA GLU A 470 -17.36 -4.47 14.44
C GLU A 470 -18.73 -5.01 14.00
N PHE A 471 -19.51 -4.21 13.27
CA PHE A 471 -20.82 -4.66 12.76
C PHE A 471 -20.70 -5.87 11.84
N ILE A 472 -19.66 -5.91 11.00
CA ILE A 472 -19.47 -6.99 10.04
C ILE A 472 -19.04 -8.29 10.73
N PHE A 473 -18.31 -8.19 11.83
CA PHE A 473 -17.81 -9.33 12.59
C PHE A 473 -18.77 -9.75 13.71
N GLY A 474 -19.88 -9.03 13.90
CA GLY A 474 -20.87 -9.32 14.95
C GLY A 474 -20.53 -8.74 16.32
N TYR A 475 -19.51 -7.88 16.41
CA TYR A 475 -19.21 -7.11 17.62
C TYR A 475 -20.19 -5.95 17.81
N VAL A 476 -20.15 -5.33 18.99
CA VAL A 476 -21.05 -4.22 19.35
C VAL A 476 -20.21 -2.97 19.59
N PRO A 477 -20.33 -1.92 18.74
CA PRO A 477 -19.58 -0.66 18.84
C PRO A 477 -19.73 0.17 20.12
N LEU A 478 -20.46 -0.33 21.10
CA LEU A 478 -20.68 0.31 22.39
C LEU A 478 -19.95 -0.42 23.52
N ASN A 479 -19.24 -1.51 23.24
CA ASN A 479 -18.70 -2.41 24.24
C ASN A 479 -17.21 -2.71 24.02
N PRO A 480 -16.31 -1.97 24.70
CA PRO A 480 -14.87 -2.03 24.44
C PRO A 480 -14.20 -3.33 24.93
N ASP A 481 -14.98 -4.24 25.52
CA ASP A 481 -14.52 -5.58 25.89
C ASP A 481 -14.72 -6.59 24.74
N MET A 482 -15.40 -6.21 23.65
CA MET A 482 -15.74 -7.06 22.50
C MET A 482 -14.96 -6.66 21.26
N PHE A 483 -13.68 -7.02 21.25
CA PHE A 483 -12.79 -6.77 20.13
C PHE A 483 -12.36 -8.08 19.44
N GLY A 484 -12.22 -8.00 18.12
CA GLY A 484 -11.58 -9.01 17.27
C GLY A 484 -10.34 -8.46 16.58
N VAL A 485 -9.61 -9.31 15.85
CA VAL A 485 -8.55 -8.84 14.96
C VAL A 485 -8.60 -9.67 13.69
N ARG A 486 -9.00 -9.03 12.59
CA ARG A 486 -8.92 -9.66 11.29
C ARG A 486 -7.47 -10.01 10.95
N THR A 487 -7.23 -11.26 10.57
CA THR A 487 -5.93 -11.70 10.10
C THR A 487 -6.05 -12.39 8.74
N PRO A 488 -4.94 -12.63 8.02
CA PRO A 488 -5.01 -13.42 6.79
C PRO A 488 -5.35 -14.91 7.01
N GLN A 489 -5.65 -15.32 8.25
CA GLN A 489 -6.09 -16.67 8.62
C GLN A 489 -7.47 -16.68 9.31
N ASP A 490 -8.06 -15.50 9.52
CA ASP A 490 -9.31 -15.23 10.22
C ASP A 490 -9.93 -14.05 9.49
N THR A 491 -10.64 -14.38 8.41
CA THR A 491 -10.98 -13.46 7.33
C THR A 491 -12.09 -12.49 7.71
N ASP A 492 -12.99 -12.91 8.58
CA ASP A 492 -14.07 -12.13 9.18
C ASP A 492 -13.84 -11.82 10.67
N GLY A 493 -12.66 -12.10 11.21
CA GLY A 493 -12.18 -11.50 12.46
C GLY A 493 -12.96 -11.90 13.70
N ASP A 494 -13.80 -12.94 13.64
CA ASP A 494 -14.73 -13.36 14.68
C ASP A 494 -14.04 -14.12 15.82
N GLY A 495 -12.79 -14.55 15.60
CA GLY A 495 -11.95 -15.30 16.53
C GLY A 495 -11.81 -16.79 16.19
N LEU A 496 -12.47 -17.26 15.13
CA LEU A 496 -12.23 -18.56 14.49
C LEU A 496 -11.21 -18.41 13.35
N LEU A 497 -10.58 -19.51 12.96
CA LEU A 497 -9.68 -19.50 11.82
C LEU A 497 -10.43 -20.04 10.61
N ASP A 498 -10.21 -19.46 9.43
CA ASP A 498 -10.85 -19.89 8.16
C ASP A 498 -10.76 -21.41 7.92
N ARG A 499 -9.66 -22.02 8.39
CA ARG A 499 -9.39 -23.45 8.21
C ARG A 499 -10.27 -24.34 9.10
N ASP A 500 -10.64 -23.83 10.27
CA ASP A 500 -11.39 -24.51 11.31
C ASP A 500 -12.89 -24.44 10.94
N GLU A 501 -13.34 -23.29 10.46
CA GLU A 501 -14.68 -23.04 9.91
C GLU A 501 -14.91 -23.77 8.58
N ALA A 502 -13.95 -23.70 7.64
CA ALA A 502 -14.02 -24.51 6.41
C ALA A 502 -13.94 -26.03 6.68
N GLY A 503 -13.50 -26.41 7.89
CA GLY A 503 -13.50 -27.78 8.39
C GLY A 503 -14.85 -28.25 8.91
N ASP A 504 -15.76 -27.33 9.23
CA ASP A 504 -17.13 -27.64 9.62
C ASP A 504 -17.93 -28.17 8.42
N ALA A 505 -18.51 -29.35 8.60
CA ALA A 505 -19.32 -30.01 7.58
C ALA A 505 -20.78 -29.50 7.55
N SER A 506 -21.22 -28.82 8.60
CA SER A 506 -22.54 -28.19 8.73
C SER A 506 -22.61 -26.88 7.96
N HIS A 507 -21.47 -26.20 7.83
CA HIS A 507 -21.37 -24.80 7.39
C HIS A 507 -22.16 -23.86 8.32
N THR A 508 -22.13 -24.17 9.62
CA THR A 508 -22.67 -23.34 10.69
C THR A 508 -21.78 -22.13 10.94
N PHE A 509 -20.46 -22.29 10.85
CA PHE A 509 -19.49 -21.18 10.93
C PHE A 509 -19.02 -20.81 9.52
N ASP A 510 -19.39 -19.62 9.04
CA ASP A 510 -19.02 -19.10 7.72
C ASP A 510 -17.77 -18.20 7.84
N PRO A 511 -16.60 -18.55 7.24
CA PRO A 511 -15.33 -17.82 7.36
C PRO A 511 -15.30 -16.42 6.71
N TYR A 512 -16.46 -15.91 6.35
CA TYR A 512 -16.69 -14.66 5.64
C TYR A 512 -17.81 -13.83 6.26
N PHE A 513 -18.42 -14.31 7.34
CA PHE A 513 -19.51 -13.65 8.03
C PHE A 513 -19.47 -14.02 9.53
N GLY A 514 -18.89 -13.12 10.34
CA GLY A 514 -18.46 -13.46 11.69
C GLY A 514 -19.54 -13.75 12.72
N ASP A 515 -20.81 -13.47 12.41
CA ASP A 515 -21.98 -13.83 13.23
C ASP A 515 -22.93 -14.65 12.36
N SER A 516 -22.54 -15.90 12.07
CA SER A 516 -23.33 -16.82 11.23
C SER A 516 -24.16 -17.83 12.04
N SER A 517 -23.93 -17.90 13.35
CA SER A 517 -24.59 -18.81 14.30
C SER A 517 -24.84 -18.13 15.66
N GLY A 518 -25.43 -18.89 16.59
CA GLY A 518 -25.68 -18.45 17.96
C GLY A 518 -25.53 -19.59 18.98
N ASP A 519 -25.81 -19.30 20.24
CA ASP A 519 -25.69 -20.29 21.33
C ASP A 519 -26.74 -21.43 21.26
N PHE A 520 -26.43 -22.58 21.85
CA PHE A 520 -27.37 -23.72 22.05
C PHE A 520 -27.97 -24.33 20.77
N PHE A 521 -27.13 -24.64 19.78
CA PHE A 521 -27.46 -25.24 18.49
C PHE A 521 -28.36 -24.34 17.64
N TYR A 522 -28.10 -23.04 17.69
CA TYR A 522 -28.85 -22.05 16.95
C TYR A 522 -28.06 -21.65 15.70
N ASP A 523 -28.55 -22.04 14.52
CA ASP A 523 -27.90 -21.76 13.22
C ASP A 523 -28.32 -20.39 12.65
N ASP A 524 -28.72 -19.46 13.50
CA ASP A 524 -29.09 -18.10 13.11
C ASP A 524 -28.24 -17.11 13.93
N PRO A 525 -27.85 -15.96 13.35
CA PRO A 525 -27.07 -14.92 14.01
C PRO A 525 -27.72 -14.41 15.30
N ASP A 526 -26.92 -14.12 16.33
CA ASP A 526 -27.40 -13.63 17.63
C ASP A 526 -26.67 -12.38 18.16
N GLU A 527 -25.95 -11.68 17.29
CA GLU A 527 -25.16 -10.47 17.59
C GLU A 527 -23.98 -10.74 18.53
N ILE A 528 -23.50 -11.99 18.55
CA ILE A 528 -22.27 -12.42 19.19
C ILE A 528 -21.47 -13.15 18.11
N PRO A 529 -20.18 -12.83 17.92
CA PRO A 529 -19.38 -13.51 16.91
C PRO A 529 -19.27 -15.00 17.18
N ASP A 530 -19.17 -15.80 16.11
CA ASP A 530 -19.15 -17.25 16.18
C ASP A 530 -18.03 -17.76 17.10
N GLY A 531 -16.84 -17.15 17.05
CA GLY A 531 -15.75 -17.48 17.97
C GLY A 531 -16.06 -17.27 19.47
N GLN A 532 -16.97 -16.35 19.80
CA GLN A 532 -17.39 -16.04 21.17
C GLN A 532 -18.63 -16.80 21.61
N ASN A 533 -19.44 -17.29 20.68
CA ASN A 533 -20.58 -18.15 20.96
C ASN A 533 -20.16 -19.47 21.61
N ASP A 534 -21.07 -20.04 22.40
CA ASP A 534 -21.04 -21.36 23.02
C ASP A 534 -22.11 -22.21 22.33
N TYR A 535 -21.79 -22.65 21.11
CA TYR A 535 -22.78 -23.24 20.20
C TYR A 535 -23.41 -24.50 20.81
N ASP A 536 -22.69 -25.32 21.58
CA ASP A 536 -23.29 -26.50 22.22
C ASP A 536 -23.86 -26.28 23.63
N GLY A 537 -23.54 -25.15 24.28
CA GLY A 537 -24.01 -24.77 25.60
C GLY A 537 -23.32 -25.46 26.77
N ASP A 538 -22.06 -25.89 26.64
CA ASP A 538 -21.25 -26.46 27.74
C ASP A 538 -20.55 -25.43 28.63
N GLY A 539 -20.53 -24.17 28.22
CA GLY A 539 -19.88 -23.07 28.91
C GLY A 539 -18.48 -22.73 28.39
N TYR A 540 -18.05 -23.27 27.25
CA TYR A 540 -16.86 -22.88 26.51
C TYR A 540 -17.23 -22.19 25.20
N THR A 541 -16.43 -21.21 24.77
CA THR A 541 -16.67 -20.57 23.48
C THR A 541 -16.10 -21.42 22.34
N ASN A 542 -16.68 -21.33 21.16
CA ASN A 542 -16.26 -22.08 19.98
C ASN A 542 -14.76 -21.86 19.69
N ALA A 543 -14.25 -20.63 19.82
CA ALA A 543 -12.83 -20.33 19.64
C ALA A 543 -11.94 -21.01 20.69
N PHE A 544 -12.40 -21.12 21.94
CA PHE A 544 -11.70 -21.89 22.96
C PHE A 544 -11.63 -23.36 22.56
N GLU A 545 -12.75 -23.91 22.12
CA GLU A 545 -12.87 -25.32 21.80
C GLU A 545 -11.98 -25.74 20.63
N PHE A 546 -12.06 -25.02 19.50
CA PHE A 546 -11.18 -25.24 18.35
C PHE A 546 -9.69 -25.12 18.74
N ARG A 547 -9.35 -24.10 19.55
CA ARG A 547 -7.98 -23.87 20.00
C ARG A 547 -7.43 -25.00 20.87
N TRP A 548 -8.28 -25.66 21.66
CA TRP A 548 -7.89 -26.75 22.56
C TRP A 548 -8.23 -28.15 22.03
N GLY A 549 -8.87 -28.22 20.86
CA GLY A 549 -9.18 -29.46 20.16
C GLY A 549 -10.40 -30.21 20.71
N SER A 550 -11.32 -29.51 21.38
CA SER A 550 -12.70 -30.00 21.55
C SER A 550 -13.56 -29.69 20.32
N ASP A 551 -14.81 -30.13 20.34
CA ASP A 551 -15.72 -30.08 19.20
C ASP A 551 -16.93 -29.21 19.57
N PRO A 552 -17.08 -28.00 19.00
CA PRO A 552 -18.11 -27.03 19.37
C PRO A 552 -19.54 -27.47 19.04
N PHE A 553 -19.70 -28.63 18.40
CA PHE A 553 -20.99 -29.25 18.14
C PHE A 553 -21.36 -30.32 19.17
N VAL A 554 -20.52 -30.56 20.19
CA VAL A 554 -20.63 -31.70 21.09
C VAL A 554 -20.39 -31.32 22.54
N TRP A 555 -21.51 -31.16 23.25
CA TRP A 555 -21.54 -30.82 24.67
C TRP A 555 -20.43 -31.49 25.50
N ASP A 556 -19.37 -30.76 25.87
CA ASP A 556 -18.28 -31.33 26.66
C ASP A 556 -18.65 -31.40 28.12
N GLY A 557 -19.04 -32.61 28.54
CA GLY A 557 -19.32 -32.87 29.95
C GLY A 557 -18.15 -32.55 30.90
N HIS A 558 -16.91 -32.44 30.41
CA HIS A 558 -15.69 -31.90 31.06
C HIS A 558 -14.52 -31.85 30.05
N VAL A 559 -13.98 -30.67 29.72
CA VAL A 559 -12.71 -30.57 28.97
C VAL A 559 -11.60 -31.27 29.76
N GLN A 560 -11.21 -32.47 29.31
CA GLN A 560 -10.00 -33.11 29.81
C GLN A 560 -8.83 -32.38 29.19
N LEU A 561 -8.32 -31.35 29.87
CA LEU A 561 -6.94 -30.92 29.69
C LEU A 561 -6.11 -32.20 29.74
N THR A 562 -5.59 -32.62 28.59
CA THR A 562 -4.64 -33.72 28.54
C THR A 562 -3.43 -33.22 29.30
N ALA A 563 -3.40 -33.49 30.61
CA ALA A 563 -2.27 -33.19 31.45
C ALA A 563 -1.08 -33.79 30.74
N CYS A 564 -0.17 -32.93 30.26
CA CYS A 564 1.11 -33.35 29.73
C CYS A 564 1.59 -34.49 30.60
N SER A 565 1.79 -35.67 29.98
CA SER A 565 2.02 -36.91 30.70
C SER A 565 2.91 -36.67 31.92
N GLY A 566 2.49 -37.15 33.10
CA GLY A 566 3.16 -36.91 34.39
C GLY A 566 4.69 -36.83 34.40
N PRO A 567 5.47 -37.56 33.55
CA PRO A 567 6.92 -37.35 33.44
C PRO A 567 7.38 -35.94 33.05
N THR A 568 6.65 -35.18 32.21
CA THR A 568 7.09 -33.86 31.72
C THR A 568 7.03 -32.76 32.79
N ILE A 569 5.95 -32.73 33.58
CA ILE A 569 5.80 -31.81 34.71
C ILE A 569 6.79 -32.18 35.83
N LEU A 570 7.01 -33.47 36.07
CA LEU A 570 8.02 -33.93 37.03
C LEU A 570 9.44 -33.52 36.61
N LEU A 571 9.77 -33.59 35.32
CA LEU A 571 11.05 -33.12 34.77
C LEU A 571 11.19 -31.60 34.85
N GLY A 572 10.12 -30.84 34.64
CA GLY A 572 10.10 -29.38 34.82
C GLY A 572 10.33 -28.98 36.28
N ILE A 573 9.62 -29.60 37.22
CA ILE A 573 9.79 -29.35 38.65
C ILE A 573 11.19 -29.79 39.13
N LEU A 574 11.69 -30.94 38.65
CA LEU A 574 13.05 -31.42 38.98
C LEU A 574 14.14 -30.51 38.42
N SER A 575 13.95 -29.93 37.22
CA SER A 575 14.93 -29.02 36.62
C SER A 575 14.93 -27.65 37.31
N ILE A 576 13.77 -27.14 37.77
CA ILE A 576 13.68 -25.94 38.63
C ILE A 576 14.34 -26.19 39.99
N LEU A 577 14.08 -27.35 40.63
CA LEU A 577 14.72 -27.74 41.89
C LEU A 577 16.24 -27.95 41.75
N TRP A 578 16.69 -28.49 40.62
CA TRP A 578 18.11 -28.67 40.32
C TRP A 578 18.81 -27.32 40.07
N LEU A 579 18.19 -26.42 39.30
CA LEU A 579 18.71 -25.06 39.10
C LEU A 579 18.75 -24.24 40.41
N GLY A 580 17.71 -24.35 41.25
CA GLY A 580 17.66 -23.71 42.57
C GLY A 580 18.72 -24.22 43.53
N SER A 581 19.00 -25.54 43.54
CA SER A 581 20.05 -26.13 44.38
C SER A 581 21.47 -25.80 43.90
N VAL A 582 21.68 -25.67 42.58
CA VAL A 582 22.95 -25.18 42.01
C VAL A 582 23.19 -23.70 42.36
N PHE A 583 22.15 -22.86 42.37
CA PHE A 583 22.26 -21.45 42.76
C PHE A 583 22.58 -21.28 44.26
N LEU A 584 21.93 -22.04 45.13
CA LEU A 584 22.19 -22.04 46.58
C LEU A 584 23.60 -22.57 46.92
N ALA A 585 24.09 -23.58 46.21
CA ALA A 585 25.45 -24.09 46.38
C ALA A 585 26.53 -23.08 45.92
N ARG A 586 26.21 -22.21 44.95
CA ARG A 586 27.12 -21.14 44.49
C ARG A 586 27.22 -19.98 45.49
N MET A 587 26.12 -19.61 46.16
CA MET A 587 26.11 -18.59 47.21
C MET A 587 26.83 -19.05 48.49
N SER A 588 26.81 -20.35 48.81
CA SER A 588 27.54 -20.89 49.97
C SER A 588 29.06 -20.86 49.81
N ARG A 589 29.59 -20.79 48.59
CA ARG A 589 31.06 -20.77 48.33
C ARG A 589 31.66 -19.38 48.21
N SER A 590 30.86 -18.31 48.10
CA SER A 590 31.35 -16.93 48.04
C SER A 590 31.46 -16.24 49.41
N GLY A 591 31.08 -16.92 50.51
CA GLY A 591 31.07 -16.38 51.87
C GLY A 591 32.21 -16.80 52.80
N GLN A 592 33.24 -17.51 52.30
CA GLN A 592 34.43 -17.88 53.08
C GLN A 592 35.71 -17.39 52.40
N ALA A 593 35.90 -16.07 52.40
CA ALA A 593 37.21 -15.47 52.21
C ALA A 593 37.24 -14.09 52.86
N GLU A 594 37.36 -14.04 54.20
CA GLU A 594 38.14 -13.02 54.92
C GLU A 594 38.23 -13.37 56.42
N ASP A 595 39.37 -12.98 57.02
CA ASP A 595 39.85 -13.12 58.40
C ASP A 595 40.45 -14.47 58.84
N THR A 596 41.69 -14.62 59.36
CA THR A 596 42.86 -13.78 59.76
C THR A 596 43.98 -14.79 60.20
N PRO A 597 45.23 -14.42 60.54
CA PRO A 597 45.87 -13.11 60.65
C PRO A 597 47.02 -12.82 59.66
#